data_AF-A0A354BLL8-F1
#
_entry.id   AF-A0A354BLL8-F1
#
_cell.length_a   1.000
_cell.length_b   1.000
_cell.length_c   1.000
_cell.angle_alpha   90.00
_cell.angle_beta   90.00
_cell.angle_gamma   90.00
#
_symmetry.space_group_name_H-M   'P 1'
#
loop_
_entity.id
_entity.type
_entity.pdbx_description
1 polymer ?
#
loop_
_entity_poly.entity_id
_entity_poly.type
_entity_poly.pdbx_seq_one_letter_code
_entity_poly.pdbx_strand_id
1 'polypeptide(L)'
;LEGHPTPRLPFVDMATGSLGQGLSVGIGIALNAKFVDTLDYRTYVLMGDGESVEGSVWEAAEVGRHYALDNLCAIVDINRLGQSDPTMLQHDMEAYRSRWTGFGWHAIVVDGHNLAAILSAFDEAARTKGRPTVLLAKTYKGKGISFIENKAEWHGKPLKKGEESQKAIDELIQQLRPNNTTIQISKPSAPASPSPAMGTMPAAPYTIGDSVATREAFGAALEALGAVHPLTVALDADVKNSTYTDKFGKKFSNRFFENFIAEQNMVGAAAGLAACGKVPFAATFACFLSRAYDFIRMAAVSGSNIKLVGTHVGVSIGEDGPSQMGLEDIAMMAAQPNVTVLYPSDGNSTYHLIEAAARHQGMVYVRAGRPKNPVIYGADERFHIGGSKVLRQSAADVLTIVAAGVTLFEALKAYDQLKAAGIAVRVIDLYSIAPIDRTTLMESGQATQRRILTVEDHYAHGGLGDAVLNAVSTERMCVHKLAVREIPHSGKPDELIDHYGIGARSIVEAVKAIVK
;
A
#
# COMPACT_ATOMS: atom_id res chain seq x y z
N LEU A 1 -26.54 2.60 -4.24
CA LEU A 1 -25.90 3.52 -3.27
C LEU A 1 -25.55 2.70 -2.06
N GLU A 2 -24.28 2.68 -1.66
CA GLU A 2 -23.79 1.93 -0.50
C GLU A 2 -23.76 2.83 0.74
N GLY A 3 -23.61 2.24 1.94
CA GLY A 3 -23.57 3.00 3.20
C GLY A 3 -22.38 3.96 3.32
N HIS A 4 -21.27 3.63 2.66
CA HIS A 4 -20.15 4.55 2.41
C HIS A 4 -19.80 4.50 0.92
N PRO A 5 -19.23 5.58 0.34
CA PRO A 5 -18.81 5.58 -1.06
C PRO A 5 -17.78 4.48 -1.35
N THR A 6 -17.97 3.75 -2.44
CA THR A 6 -16.98 2.81 -2.99
C THR A 6 -16.92 2.93 -4.51
N PRO A 7 -15.82 2.49 -5.16
CA PRO A 7 -15.68 2.55 -6.63
C PRO A 7 -16.63 1.68 -7.44
N ARG A 8 -17.59 1.01 -6.79
CA ARG A 8 -18.78 0.45 -7.48
C ARG A 8 -19.67 1.57 -8.04
N LEU A 9 -19.53 2.79 -7.53
CA LEU A 9 -20.16 3.98 -8.07
C LEU A 9 -19.18 4.63 -9.07
N PRO A 10 -19.61 4.93 -10.32
CA PRO A 10 -18.71 5.38 -11.39
C PRO A 10 -18.11 6.77 -11.17
N PHE A 11 -18.54 7.49 -10.13
CA PHE A 11 -18.06 8.80 -9.73
C PHE A 11 -17.23 8.77 -8.44
N VAL A 12 -16.88 7.58 -7.96
CA VAL A 12 -16.07 7.37 -6.75
C VAL A 12 -14.81 6.63 -7.14
N ASP A 13 -13.65 7.25 -6.93
CA ASP A 13 -12.36 6.61 -7.24
C ASP A 13 -11.76 5.87 -6.03
N MET A 14 -12.17 6.24 -4.81
CA MET A 14 -11.63 5.70 -3.56
C MET A 14 -12.73 5.57 -2.51
N ALA A 15 -12.70 4.48 -1.75
CA ALA A 15 -13.54 4.31 -0.58
C ALA A 15 -12.98 5.09 0.62
N THR A 16 -13.85 5.84 1.31
CA THR A 16 -13.45 6.80 2.36
C THR A 16 -14.17 6.57 3.68
N GLY A 17 -14.71 5.37 3.90
CA GLY A 17 -15.43 5.04 5.14
C GLY A 17 -14.56 4.99 6.39
N SER A 18 -13.24 4.79 6.24
CA SER A 18 -12.28 5.01 7.32
C SER A 18 -11.82 6.46 7.30
N LEU A 19 -12.01 7.17 8.42
CA LEU A 19 -11.77 8.61 8.52
C LEU A 19 -10.27 8.95 8.42
N GLY A 20 -9.96 10.18 8.01
CA GLY A 20 -8.61 10.74 8.00
C GLY A 20 -7.82 10.42 6.72
N GLN A 21 -8.35 9.55 5.86
CA GLN A 21 -7.64 9.13 4.65
C GLN A 21 -7.86 10.07 3.46
N GLY A 22 -9.00 10.77 3.42
CA GLY A 22 -9.42 11.57 2.26
C GLY A 22 -8.43 12.66 1.86
N LEU A 23 -7.79 13.31 2.84
CA LEU A 23 -6.79 14.33 2.54
C LEU A 23 -5.53 13.75 1.93
N SER A 24 -5.05 12.59 2.40
CA SER A 24 -3.88 11.90 1.82
C SER A 24 -4.14 11.51 0.36
N VAL A 25 -5.36 11.04 0.04
CA VAL A 25 -5.78 10.77 -1.35
C VAL A 25 -5.80 12.08 -2.16
N GLY A 26 -6.33 13.16 -1.58
CA GLY A 26 -6.31 14.50 -2.18
C GLY A 26 -4.90 15.01 -2.48
N ILE A 27 -3.90 14.70 -1.64
CA ILE A 27 -2.49 15.00 -1.90
C ILE A 27 -2.05 14.35 -3.22
N GLY A 28 -2.32 13.05 -3.39
CA GLY A 28 -1.97 12.33 -4.63
C GLY A 28 -2.61 12.94 -5.89
N ILE A 29 -3.89 13.28 -5.81
CA ILE A 29 -4.64 13.90 -6.92
C ILE A 29 -4.07 15.29 -7.26
N ALA A 30 -3.74 16.09 -6.24
CA ALA A 30 -3.17 17.43 -6.41
C ALA A 30 -1.72 17.38 -6.94
N LEU A 31 -0.90 16.44 -6.47
CA LEU A 31 0.45 16.18 -6.99
C LEU A 31 0.39 15.82 -8.48
N ASN A 32 -0.56 14.97 -8.88
CA ASN A 32 -0.75 14.60 -10.27
C ASN A 32 -0.98 15.83 -11.16
N ALA A 33 -1.98 16.64 -10.81
CA ALA A 33 -2.32 17.85 -11.57
C ALA A 33 -1.13 18.80 -11.66
N LYS A 34 -0.38 18.97 -10.57
CA LYS A 34 0.67 19.99 -10.49
C LYS A 34 1.98 19.58 -11.17
N PHE A 35 2.42 18.34 -11.00
CA PHE A 35 3.78 17.92 -11.36
C PHE A 35 3.85 16.85 -12.46
N VAL A 36 2.82 16.02 -12.59
CA VAL A 36 2.86 14.87 -13.52
C VAL A 36 2.17 15.21 -14.83
N ASP A 37 0.87 15.52 -14.79
CA ASP A 37 0.10 15.82 -16.01
C ASP A 37 -0.02 17.32 -16.30
N THR A 38 0.33 18.18 -15.33
CA THR A 38 0.27 19.65 -15.49
C THR A 38 -1.10 20.14 -15.96
N LEU A 39 -2.16 19.73 -15.26
CA LEU A 39 -3.57 19.99 -15.59
C LEU A 39 -4.12 21.16 -14.77
N ASP A 40 -5.20 21.77 -15.27
CA ASP A 40 -5.85 22.96 -14.71
C ASP A 40 -6.91 22.66 -13.63
N TYR A 41 -7.14 21.39 -13.29
CA TYR A 41 -8.10 21.03 -12.26
C TYR A 41 -7.59 21.37 -10.85
N ARG A 42 -8.55 21.59 -9.96
CA ARG A 42 -8.32 21.74 -8.51
C ARG A 42 -8.84 20.51 -7.77
N THR A 43 -8.22 20.20 -6.65
CA THR A 43 -8.62 19.12 -5.76
C THR A 43 -9.33 19.70 -4.55
N TYR A 44 -10.54 19.22 -4.27
CA TYR A 44 -11.32 19.60 -3.09
C TYR A 44 -11.51 18.39 -2.19
N VAL A 45 -11.24 18.55 -0.89
CA VAL A 45 -11.38 17.48 0.10
C VAL A 45 -12.28 17.95 1.23
N LEU A 46 -13.46 17.35 1.36
CA LEU A 46 -14.36 17.57 2.49
C LEU A 46 -14.02 16.59 3.61
N MET A 47 -13.87 17.10 4.83
CA MET A 47 -13.62 16.31 6.04
C MET A 47 -14.52 16.77 7.19
N GLY A 48 -14.80 15.87 8.12
CA GLY A 48 -15.40 16.23 9.40
C GLY A 48 -14.40 16.87 10.36
N ASP A 49 -14.88 17.67 11.32
CA ASP A 49 -14.06 18.15 12.43
C ASP A 49 -13.53 17.02 13.31
N GLY A 50 -14.37 16.02 13.62
CA GLY A 50 -13.96 14.82 14.33
C GLY A 50 -12.95 13.96 13.56
N GLU A 51 -12.99 14.00 12.23
CA GLU A 51 -12.02 13.35 11.34
C GLU A 51 -10.68 14.09 11.31
N SER A 52 -10.69 15.43 11.37
CA SER A 52 -9.49 16.27 11.25
C SER A 52 -8.45 16.08 12.38
N VAL A 53 -8.76 15.25 13.38
CA VAL A 53 -7.85 14.92 14.49
C VAL A 53 -6.96 13.72 14.18
N GLU A 54 -7.29 12.92 13.16
CA GLU A 54 -6.50 11.77 12.74
C GLU A 54 -5.09 12.20 12.35
N GLY A 55 -4.08 11.46 12.81
CA GLY A 55 -2.67 11.80 12.59
C GLY A 55 -2.31 11.91 11.11
N SER A 56 -2.91 11.05 10.28
CA SER A 56 -2.76 11.06 8.82
C SER A 56 -3.19 12.36 8.14
N VAL A 57 -4.16 13.09 8.70
CA VAL A 57 -4.56 14.41 8.19
C VAL A 57 -3.39 15.40 8.32
N TRP A 58 -2.63 15.31 9.41
CA TRP A 58 -1.51 16.20 9.68
C TRP A 58 -0.23 15.80 8.93
N GLU A 59 -0.03 14.50 8.70
CA GLU A 59 0.95 14.01 7.72
C GLU A 59 0.68 14.60 6.32
N ALA A 60 -0.58 14.49 5.86
CA ALA A 60 -0.99 15.01 4.57
C ALA A 60 -0.90 16.55 4.51
N ALA A 61 -1.27 17.25 5.58
CA ALA A 61 -1.15 18.70 5.67
C ALA A 61 0.31 19.15 5.47
N GLU A 62 1.26 18.45 6.09
CA GLU A 62 2.68 18.78 6.00
C GLU A 62 3.25 18.49 4.60
N VAL A 63 2.86 17.38 3.99
CA VAL A 63 3.24 17.08 2.59
C VAL A 63 2.63 18.11 1.63
N GLY A 64 1.38 18.51 1.84
CA GLY A 64 0.72 19.55 1.03
C GLY A 64 1.42 20.90 1.12
N ARG A 65 1.91 21.27 2.32
CA ARG A 65 2.75 22.44 2.53
C ARG A 65 4.09 22.31 1.82
N HIS A 66 4.77 21.17 1.98
CA HIS A 66 6.09 20.93 1.39
C HIS A 66 6.07 21.10 -0.15
N TYR A 67 5.08 20.54 -0.82
CA TYR A 67 4.92 20.64 -2.28
C TYR A 67 4.19 21.91 -2.74
N ALA A 68 3.88 22.83 -1.82
CA ALA A 68 3.20 24.09 -2.10
C ALA A 68 1.91 23.89 -2.92
N LEU A 69 1.06 22.92 -2.57
CA LEU A 69 -0.11 22.48 -3.35
C LEU A 69 -1.25 23.52 -3.36
N ASP A 70 -1.05 24.63 -4.07
CA ASP A 70 -2.03 25.70 -4.27
C ASP A 70 -3.23 25.33 -5.16
N ASN A 71 -3.21 24.14 -5.76
CA ASN A 71 -4.35 23.51 -6.42
C ASN A 71 -5.20 22.64 -5.46
N LEU A 72 -4.83 22.54 -4.17
CA LEU A 72 -5.56 21.79 -3.15
C LEU A 72 -6.34 22.72 -2.20
N CYS A 73 -7.61 22.38 -1.99
CA CYS A 73 -8.51 23.05 -1.08
C CYS A 73 -9.22 22.05 -0.15
N ALA A 74 -8.87 22.05 1.12
CA ALA A 74 -9.61 21.30 2.13
C ALA A 74 -10.83 22.09 2.63
N ILE A 75 -11.86 21.39 3.08
CA ILE A 75 -13.03 21.93 3.77
C ILE A 75 -13.21 21.10 5.02
N VAL A 76 -13.18 21.73 6.19
CA VAL A 76 -13.50 21.08 7.46
C VAL A 76 -14.91 21.50 7.86
N ASP A 77 -15.82 20.53 7.90
CA ASP A 77 -17.19 20.69 8.44
C ASP A 77 -17.13 20.71 9.96
N ILE A 78 -17.02 21.91 10.54
CA ILE A 78 -16.93 22.12 11.98
C ILE A 78 -18.34 22.26 12.53
N ASN A 79 -18.98 21.10 12.69
CA ASN A 79 -20.37 20.97 13.12
C ASN A 79 -20.51 20.71 14.65
N ARG A 80 -19.39 20.76 15.38
CA ARG A 80 -19.24 20.60 16.84
C ARG A 80 -19.33 19.18 17.37
N LEU A 81 -19.83 18.23 16.59
CA LEU A 81 -20.33 16.95 17.12
C LEU A 81 -19.72 15.75 16.39
N GLY A 82 -19.01 14.91 17.13
CA GLY A 82 -18.53 13.60 16.67
C GLY A 82 -19.64 12.55 16.63
N GLN A 83 -19.26 11.29 16.81
CA GLN A 83 -20.19 10.17 16.85
C GLN A 83 -20.91 10.04 18.20
N SER A 84 -20.16 10.05 19.30
CA SER A 84 -20.70 9.86 20.66
C SER A 84 -20.81 11.16 21.45
N ASP A 85 -19.95 12.13 21.15
CA ASP A 85 -19.72 13.32 21.97
C ASP A 85 -19.41 14.54 21.10
N PRO A 86 -19.46 15.76 21.68
CA PRO A 86 -18.86 16.93 21.05
C PRO A 86 -17.38 16.72 20.70
N THR A 87 -16.93 17.29 19.58
CA THR A 87 -15.52 17.26 19.19
C THR A 87 -14.66 18.09 20.15
N MET A 88 -13.38 17.76 20.28
CA MET A 88 -12.49 18.35 21.31
C MET A 88 -12.46 19.88 21.31
N LEU A 89 -12.50 20.49 20.11
CA LEU A 89 -12.48 21.95 19.96
C LEU A 89 -13.88 22.54 19.79
N GLN A 90 -14.93 21.73 19.63
CA GLN A 90 -16.30 22.20 19.42
C GLN A 90 -16.35 23.30 18.34
N HIS A 91 -16.74 24.53 18.69
CA HIS A 91 -16.76 25.70 17.82
C HIS A 91 -15.66 26.73 18.15
N ASP A 92 -14.56 26.29 18.75
CA ASP A 92 -13.34 27.11 18.88
C ASP A 92 -12.65 27.22 17.51
N MET A 93 -13.21 28.11 16.68
CA MET A 93 -12.75 28.35 15.32
C MET A 93 -11.32 28.90 15.29
N GLU A 94 -10.89 29.58 16.35
CA GLU A 94 -9.54 30.13 16.43
C GLU A 94 -8.51 29.03 16.67
N ALA A 95 -8.82 28.05 17.52
CA ALA A 95 -7.97 26.88 17.70
C ALA A 95 -7.79 26.10 16.39
N TYR A 96 -8.87 25.87 15.63
CA TYR A 96 -8.77 25.26 14.30
C TYR A 96 -7.91 26.11 13.35
N ARG A 97 -8.17 27.43 13.27
CA ARG A 97 -7.42 28.36 12.42
C ARG A 97 -5.93 28.36 12.77
N SER A 98 -5.60 28.46 14.05
CA SER A 98 -4.23 28.44 14.54
C SER A 98 -3.53 27.13 14.19
N ARG A 99 -4.21 25.98 14.32
CA ARG A 99 -3.61 24.68 14.02
C ARG A 99 -3.27 24.57 12.52
N TRP A 100 -4.22 24.86 11.63
CA TRP A 100 -3.98 24.82 10.18
C TRP A 100 -2.97 25.86 9.69
N THR A 101 -3.01 27.08 10.23
CA THR A 101 -2.02 28.11 9.93
C THR A 101 -0.63 27.70 10.41
N GLY A 102 -0.53 27.02 11.56
CA GLY A 102 0.72 26.46 12.08
C GLY A 102 1.34 25.41 11.15
N PHE A 103 0.52 24.65 10.42
CA PHE A 103 0.95 23.75 9.35
C PHE A 103 1.14 24.46 8.00
N GLY A 104 1.18 25.79 7.97
CA GLY A 104 1.50 26.58 6.77
C GLY A 104 0.38 26.69 5.72
N TRP A 105 -0.84 26.27 6.06
CA TRP A 105 -2.00 26.39 5.17
C TRP A 105 -2.60 27.79 5.21
N HIS A 106 -3.21 28.21 4.10
CA HIS A 106 -4.07 29.39 4.09
C HIS A 106 -5.43 29.01 4.70
N ALA A 107 -5.71 29.45 5.93
CA ALA A 107 -6.92 29.07 6.66
C ALA A 107 -7.98 30.18 6.62
N ILE A 108 -9.16 29.86 6.06
CA ILE A 108 -10.29 30.78 5.92
C ILE A 108 -11.42 30.30 6.84
N VAL A 109 -11.77 31.08 7.86
CA VAL A 109 -12.94 30.80 8.72
C VAL A 109 -14.17 31.36 8.03
N VAL A 110 -15.20 30.52 7.86
CA VAL A 110 -16.42 30.89 7.14
C VAL A 110 -17.66 30.40 7.90
N ASP A 111 -18.75 31.14 7.79
CA ASP A 111 -20.08 30.62 8.13
C ASP A 111 -20.49 29.58 7.08
N GLY A 112 -20.47 28.31 7.46
CA GLY A 112 -20.76 27.18 6.58
C GLY A 112 -22.22 27.08 6.14
N HIS A 113 -23.09 27.98 6.60
CA HIS A 113 -24.48 28.10 6.13
C HIS A 113 -24.74 29.35 5.30
N ASN A 114 -23.70 30.15 5.02
CA ASN A 114 -23.78 31.33 4.17
C ASN A 114 -23.14 31.07 2.80
N LEU A 115 -23.98 30.78 1.80
CA LEU A 115 -23.53 30.44 0.45
C LEU A 115 -22.64 31.52 -0.18
N ALA A 116 -22.95 32.81 0.01
CA ALA A 116 -22.13 33.90 -0.54
C ALA A 116 -20.73 33.93 0.09
N ALA A 117 -20.64 33.68 1.40
CA ALA A 117 -19.36 33.60 2.10
C ALA A 117 -18.54 32.38 1.65
N ILE A 118 -19.19 31.22 1.46
CA ILE A 118 -18.55 29.99 0.96
C ILE A 118 -17.99 30.21 -0.46
N LEU A 119 -18.78 30.80 -1.37
CA LEU A 119 -18.35 31.11 -2.73
C LEU A 119 -17.15 32.07 -2.74
N SER A 120 -17.19 33.14 -1.95
CA SER A 120 -16.06 34.07 -1.81
C SER A 120 -14.81 33.38 -1.26
N ALA A 121 -14.97 32.43 -0.32
CA ALA A 121 -13.85 31.68 0.23
C ALA A 121 -13.23 30.73 -0.79
N PHE A 122 -14.04 30.10 -1.65
CA PHE A 122 -13.53 29.30 -2.77
C PHE A 122 -12.81 30.16 -3.82
N ASP A 123 -13.31 31.36 -4.13
CA ASP A 123 -12.63 32.31 -5.03
C ASP A 123 -11.29 32.80 -4.45
N GLU A 124 -11.22 33.00 -3.13
CA GLU A 124 -9.97 33.28 -2.43
C GLU A 124 -9.01 32.09 -2.50
N ALA A 125 -9.49 30.87 -2.20
CA ALA A 125 -8.71 29.64 -2.30
C ALA A 125 -8.13 29.41 -3.71
N ALA A 126 -8.88 29.75 -4.76
CA ALA A 126 -8.44 29.63 -6.15
C ALA A 126 -7.32 30.63 -6.52
N ARG A 127 -7.35 31.82 -5.89
CA ARG A 127 -6.37 32.89 -6.10
C ARG A 127 -5.12 32.74 -5.23
N THR A 128 -5.20 32.06 -4.10
CA THR A 128 -4.04 31.74 -3.27
C THR A 128 -3.04 30.88 -4.04
N LYS A 129 -1.77 31.29 -4.03
CA LYS A 129 -0.65 30.61 -4.71
C LYS A 129 0.46 30.26 -3.72
N GLY A 130 1.23 29.23 -4.06
CA GLY A 130 2.40 28.80 -3.29
C GLY A 130 2.09 28.06 -1.97
N ARG A 131 0.82 27.81 -1.65
CA ARG A 131 0.39 27.02 -0.48
C ARG A 131 -1.04 26.49 -0.65
N PRO A 132 -1.37 25.35 -0.03
CA PRO A 132 -2.73 24.84 0.02
C PRO A 132 -3.66 25.71 0.88
N THR A 133 -4.96 25.60 0.65
CA THR A 133 -6.00 26.36 1.39
C THR A 133 -6.92 25.41 2.15
N VAL A 134 -7.40 25.84 3.32
CA VAL A 134 -8.45 25.15 4.08
C VAL A 134 -9.57 26.12 4.43
N LEU A 135 -10.81 25.72 4.14
CA LEU A 135 -12.01 26.40 4.62
C LEU A 135 -12.45 25.74 5.92
N LEU A 136 -12.46 26.52 6.99
CA LEU A 136 -12.94 26.13 8.31
C LEU A 136 -14.39 26.59 8.43
N ALA A 137 -15.30 25.72 7.99
CA ALA A 137 -16.72 26.02 7.90
C ALA A 137 -17.38 25.75 9.25
N LYS A 138 -17.78 26.82 9.95
CA LYS A 138 -18.60 26.69 11.16
C LYS A 138 -20.01 26.30 10.75
N THR A 139 -20.45 25.11 11.14
CA THR A 139 -21.76 24.57 10.78
C THR A 139 -22.51 24.07 12.02
N TYR A 140 -23.62 23.36 11.83
CA TYR A 140 -24.41 22.75 12.91
C TYR A 140 -24.93 21.41 12.40
N LYS A 141 -24.61 20.31 13.10
CA LYS A 141 -25.02 18.98 12.68
C LYS A 141 -26.54 18.86 12.66
N GLY A 142 -27.13 18.32 11.59
CA GLY A 142 -28.58 18.26 11.42
C GLY A 142 -29.24 19.60 11.09
N LYS A 143 -28.49 20.54 10.48
CA LYS A 143 -28.97 21.88 10.12
C LYS A 143 -30.33 21.86 9.44
N GLY A 144 -31.20 22.79 9.85
CA GLY A 144 -32.48 23.03 9.19
C GLY A 144 -33.62 22.14 9.72
N ILE A 145 -33.33 21.23 10.65
CA ILE A 145 -34.34 20.37 11.30
C ILE A 145 -34.33 20.69 12.80
N SER A 146 -35.39 21.33 13.28
CA SER A 146 -35.46 22.00 14.60
C SER A 146 -35.17 21.09 15.79
N PHE A 147 -35.53 19.80 15.69
CA PHE A 147 -35.38 18.82 16.77
C PHE A 147 -34.11 17.96 16.66
N ILE A 148 -33.31 18.16 15.60
CA ILE A 148 -32.03 17.46 15.35
C ILE A 148 -30.86 18.43 15.40
N GLU A 149 -31.07 19.67 14.95
CA GLU A 149 -30.00 20.66 14.80
C GLU A 149 -29.22 20.82 16.11
N ASN A 150 -27.91 20.61 16.01
CA ASN A 150 -26.95 20.76 17.11
C ASN A 150 -27.21 19.80 18.32
N LYS A 151 -27.88 18.66 18.09
CA LYS A 151 -28.15 17.61 19.09
C LYS A 151 -27.21 16.42 18.92
N ALA A 152 -26.62 15.94 20.02
CA ALA A 152 -25.57 14.92 19.98
C ALA A 152 -26.10 13.52 19.65
N GLU A 153 -27.35 13.24 20.04
CA GLU A 153 -27.95 11.92 20.02
C GLU A 153 -28.33 11.40 18.62
N TRP A 154 -28.06 12.13 17.54
CA TRP A 154 -28.57 11.83 16.20
C TRP A 154 -27.54 11.31 15.20
N HIS A 155 -26.26 11.19 15.56
CA HIS A 155 -25.28 10.63 14.63
C HIS A 155 -25.61 9.17 14.29
N GLY A 156 -25.64 8.85 12.99
CA GLY A 156 -25.91 7.49 12.50
C GLY A 156 -27.34 6.98 12.73
N LYS A 157 -28.27 7.83 13.21
CA LYS A 157 -29.66 7.43 13.48
C LYS A 157 -30.60 7.88 12.36
N PRO A 158 -31.30 6.96 11.69
CA PRO A 158 -32.33 7.34 10.73
C PRO A 158 -33.54 7.94 11.45
N LEU A 159 -34.22 8.87 10.78
CA LEU A 159 -35.54 9.34 11.22
C LEU A 159 -36.56 8.21 11.13
N LYS A 160 -37.45 8.13 12.11
CA LYS A 160 -38.57 7.18 12.06
C LYS A 160 -39.54 7.59 10.96
N LYS A 161 -39.95 6.61 10.15
CA LYS A 161 -40.99 6.82 9.13
C LYS A 161 -42.29 7.26 9.80
N GLY A 162 -42.94 8.27 9.23
CA GLY A 162 -44.20 8.84 9.72
C GLY A 162 -44.04 10.31 10.10
N GLU A 163 -44.68 10.70 11.20
CA GLU A 163 -44.77 12.09 11.65
C GLU A 163 -43.40 12.78 11.82
N GLU A 164 -42.42 12.07 12.40
CA GLU A 164 -41.07 12.60 12.60
C GLU A 164 -40.37 12.93 11.27
N SER A 165 -40.35 11.99 10.33
CA SER A 165 -39.79 12.22 8.99
C SER A 165 -40.57 13.30 8.21
N GLN A 166 -41.90 13.34 8.33
CA GLN A 166 -42.72 14.32 7.62
C GLN A 166 -42.47 15.74 8.14
N LYS A 167 -42.39 15.89 9.46
CA LYS A 167 -42.07 17.18 10.10
C LYS A 167 -40.72 17.72 9.62
N ALA A 168 -39.69 16.88 9.57
CA ALA A 168 -38.38 17.27 9.06
C ALA A 168 -38.45 17.72 7.58
N ILE A 169 -39.18 16.99 6.74
CA ILE A 169 -39.39 17.34 5.33
C ILE A 169 -40.12 18.69 5.20
N ASP A 170 -41.20 18.89 5.96
CA ASP A 170 -41.98 20.12 5.92
C ASP A 170 -41.15 21.34 6.36
N GLU A 171 -40.34 21.22 7.41
CA GLU A 171 -39.40 22.26 7.85
C GLU A 171 -38.39 22.61 6.75
N LEU A 172 -37.84 21.62 6.04
CA LEU A 172 -36.89 21.85 4.95
C LEU A 172 -37.55 22.46 3.72
N ILE A 173 -38.76 22.04 3.36
CA ILE A 173 -39.52 22.59 2.22
C ILE A 173 -39.83 24.08 2.45
N GLN A 174 -40.19 24.47 3.68
CA GLN A 174 -40.45 25.88 4.02
C GLN A 174 -39.20 26.76 3.88
N GLN A 175 -38.00 26.18 3.92
CA GLN A 175 -36.74 26.90 3.75
C GLN A 175 -36.30 26.99 2.29
N LEU A 176 -36.89 26.20 1.38
CA LEU A 176 -36.54 26.24 -0.04
C LEU A 176 -36.87 27.61 -0.63
N ARG A 177 -35.85 28.25 -1.21
CA ARG A 177 -36.02 29.46 -2.00
C ARG A 177 -35.90 29.09 -3.49
N PRO A 178 -36.87 29.44 -4.34
CA PRO A 178 -36.74 29.26 -5.77
C PRO A 178 -35.47 29.94 -6.26
N ASN A 179 -34.59 29.18 -6.90
CA ASN A 179 -33.37 29.70 -7.50
C ASN A 179 -33.34 29.30 -8.98
N ASN A 180 -33.53 30.27 -9.86
CA ASN A 180 -33.50 30.06 -11.31
C ASN A 180 -32.08 30.15 -11.89
N THR A 181 -31.05 30.11 -11.03
CA THR A 181 -29.66 30.14 -11.48
C THR A 181 -29.32 28.84 -12.19
N THR A 182 -29.02 28.92 -13.49
CA THR A 182 -28.43 27.81 -14.24
C THR A 182 -26.93 27.82 -13.99
N ILE A 183 -26.42 26.79 -13.31
CA ILE A 183 -24.97 26.64 -13.07
C ILE A 183 -24.35 25.93 -14.26
N GLN A 184 -23.39 26.58 -14.93
CA GLN A 184 -22.55 25.92 -15.93
C GLN A 184 -21.25 25.46 -15.27
N ILE A 185 -20.95 24.17 -15.39
CA ILE A 185 -19.73 23.57 -14.87
C ILE A 185 -18.85 23.21 -16.07
N SER A 186 -17.73 23.90 -16.20
CA SER A 186 -16.72 23.60 -17.21
C SER A 186 -15.95 22.33 -16.83
N LYS A 187 -15.73 21.44 -17.79
CA LYS A 187 -14.83 20.30 -17.59
C LYS A 187 -13.38 20.80 -17.58
N PRO A 188 -12.51 20.27 -16.70
CA PRO A 188 -11.10 20.58 -16.73
C PRO A 188 -10.42 19.99 -17.97
N SER A 189 -9.20 20.45 -18.23
CA SER A 189 -8.29 19.86 -19.22
C SER A 189 -8.00 18.39 -18.90
N ALA A 190 -7.76 17.60 -19.96
CA ALA A 190 -7.42 16.19 -19.86
C ALA A 190 -5.96 15.94 -20.32
N PRO A 191 -5.31 14.85 -19.87
CA PRO A 191 -3.99 14.48 -20.36
C PRO A 191 -3.99 14.26 -21.87
N ALA A 192 -2.90 14.64 -22.55
CA ALA A 192 -2.75 14.45 -24.00
C ALA A 192 -2.78 12.96 -24.42
N SER A 193 -2.29 12.06 -23.55
CA SER A 193 -2.37 10.61 -23.73
C SER A 193 -2.75 9.96 -22.39
N PRO A 194 -4.02 9.56 -22.19
CA PRO A 194 -4.48 9.05 -20.89
C PRO A 194 -4.02 7.62 -20.59
N SER A 195 -3.59 6.85 -21.60
CA SER A 195 -3.14 5.46 -21.42
C SER A 195 -1.98 5.10 -22.36
N PRO A 196 -0.81 5.73 -22.21
CA PRO A 196 0.36 5.37 -23.00
C PRO A 196 0.77 3.93 -22.70
N ALA A 197 1.04 3.15 -23.74
CA ALA A 197 1.54 1.79 -23.58
C ALA A 197 2.92 1.79 -22.94
N MET A 198 3.19 0.79 -22.10
CA MET A 198 4.53 0.52 -21.60
C MET A 198 5.44 0.02 -22.73
N GLY A 199 6.61 0.62 -22.88
CA GLY A 199 7.66 0.15 -23.79
C GLY A 199 8.35 -1.13 -23.30
N THR A 200 9.33 -1.60 -24.07
CA THR A 200 10.14 -2.77 -23.70
C THR A 200 11.19 -2.38 -22.68
N MET A 201 11.22 -3.09 -21.54
CA MET A 201 12.28 -2.92 -20.54
C MET A 201 13.65 -3.31 -21.14
N PRO A 202 14.73 -2.60 -20.79
CA PRO A 202 16.07 -3.09 -21.10
C PRO A 202 16.32 -4.43 -20.39
N ALA A 203 17.28 -5.21 -20.89
CA ALA A 203 17.67 -6.46 -20.25
C ALA A 203 18.12 -6.23 -18.80
N ALA A 204 17.82 -7.20 -17.92
CA ALA A 204 18.27 -7.13 -16.54
C ALA A 204 19.81 -7.08 -16.49
N PRO A 205 20.41 -6.20 -15.67
CA PRO A 205 21.85 -5.92 -15.72
C PRO A 205 22.70 -6.95 -14.94
N TYR A 206 22.16 -8.14 -14.65
CA TYR A 206 22.81 -9.13 -13.79
C TYR A 206 23.10 -10.44 -14.50
N THR A 207 24.28 -10.98 -14.23
CA THR A 207 24.76 -12.27 -14.73
C THR A 207 24.77 -13.32 -13.62
N ILE A 208 24.66 -14.60 -13.99
CA ILE A 208 24.67 -15.70 -13.02
C ILE A 208 25.98 -15.68 -12.23
N GLY A 209 25.88 -15.71 -10.91
CA GLY A 209 27.02 -15.63 -9.99
C GLY A 209 27.27 -14.23 -9.40
N ASP A 210 26.70 -13.16 -9.97
CA ASP A 210 26.74 -11.83 -9.36
C ASP A 210 26.10 -11.84 -7.97
N SER A 211 26.57 -10.98 -7.07
CA SER A 211 26.03 -10.85 -5.71
C SER A 211 25.27 -9.53 -5.55
N VAL A 212 23.95 -9.62 -5.43
CA VAL A 212 23.04 -8.46 -5.44
C VAL A 212 21.94 -8.64 -4.41
N ALA A 213 21.58 -7.54 -3.74
CA ALA A 213 20.42 -7.51 -2.85
C ALA A 213 19.15 -7.23 -3.65
N THR A 214 18.05 -7.91 -3.34
CA THR A 214 16.80 -7.71 -4.11
C THR A 214 16.25 -6.29 -3.95
N ARG A 215 16.49 -5.60 -2.82
CA ARG A 215 16.18 -4.15 -2.69
C ARG A 215 16.97 -3.27 -3.67
N GLU A 216 18.22 -3.61 -3.96
CA GLU A 216 19.06 -2.87 -4.92
C GLU A 216 18.59 -3.12 -6.36
N ALA A 217 18.19 -4.37 -6.64
CA ALA A 217 17.60 -4.75 -7.91
C ALA A 217 16.25 -4.11 -8.16
N PHE A 218 15.43 -3.92 -7.14
CA PHE A 218 14.20 -3.13 -7.21
C PHE A 218 14.49 -1.70 -7.67
N GLY A 219 15.46 -1.00 -7.06
CA GLY A 219 15.82 0.35 -7.47
C GLY A 219 16.26 0.44 -8.94
N ALA A 220 17.06 -0.54 -9.40
CA ALA A 220 17.48 -0.62 -10.81
C ALA A 220 16.31 -0.90 -11.76
N ALA A 221 15.39 -1.78 -11.38
CA ALA A 221 14.19 -2.10 -12.15
C ALA A 221 13.23 -0.91 -12.22
N LEU A 222 13.01 -0.20 -11.12
CA LEU A 222 12.16 0.98 -11.06
C LEU A 222 12.72 2.10 -11.95
N GLU A 223 14.03 2.33 -11.90
CA GLU A 223 14.72 3.28 -12.77
C GLU A 223 14.55 2.95 -14.25
N ALA A 224 14.75 1.69 -14.65
CA ALA A 224 14.53 1.22 -16.01
C ALA A 224 13.06 1.38 -16.44
N LEU A 225 12.13 1.05 -15.55
CA LEU A 225 10.69 1.19 -15.76
C LEU A 225 10.30 2.65 -16.01
N GLY A 226 10.86 3.58 -15.25
CA GLY A 226 10.64 5.01 -15.46
C GLY A 226 11.00 5.49 -16.86
N ALA A 227 11.99 4.88 -17.51
CA ALA A 227 12.41 5.26 -18.86
C ALA A 227 11.44 4.78 -19.96
N VAL A 228 10.67 3.72 -19.69
CA VAL A 228 9.82 3.06 -20.70
C VAL A 228 8.33 3.12 -20.37
N HIS A 229 7.96 3.60 -19.18
CA HIS A 229 6.57 3.69 -18.73
C HIS A 229 6.27 5.09 -18.15
N PRO A 230 5.65 5.98 -18.94
CA PRO A 230 5.35 7.35 -18.50
C PRO A 230 4.39 7.44 -17.30
N LEU A 231 3.54 6.43 -17.11
CA LEU A 231 2.58 6.39 -15.98
C LEU A 231 3.22 5.98 -14.65
N THR A 232 4.45 5.45 -14.66
CA THR A 232 5.15 5.10 -13.42
C THR A 232 5.52 6.37 -12.65
N VAL A 233 5.09 6.41 -11.39
CA VAL A 233 5.51 7.40 -10.39
C VAL A 233 6.03 6.65 -9.16
N ALA A 234 6.90 7.27 -8.38
CA ALA A 234 7.51 6.66 -7.20
C ALA A 234 7.26 7.51 -5.96
N LEU A 235 7.02 6.87 -4.83
CA LEU A 235 6.88 7.48 -3.53
C LEU A 235 7.78 6.76 -2.53
N ASP A 236 8.35 7.49 -1.59
CA ASP A 236 9.17 6.93 -0.53
C ASP A 236 8.93 7.68 0.79
N ALA A 237 9.19 7.02 1.92
CA ALA A 237 8.98 7.55 3.26
C ALA A 237 10.32 7.78 4.00
N ASP A 238 11.15 8.70 3.46
CA ASP A 238 12.49 9.07 3.93
C ASP A 238 13.53 7.93 4.05
N VAL A 239 13.32 6.82 3.33
CA VAL A 239 14.22 5.66 3.33
C VAL A 239 14.72 5.32 1.92
N LYS A 240 14.64 6.27 1.00
CA LYS A 240 15.00 6.15 -0.43
C LYS A 240 16.41 5.66 -0.73
N ASN A 241 17.37 5.96 0.14
CA ASN A 241 18.75 5.48 0.06
C ASN A 241 18.88 3.99 0.46
N SER A 242 17.91 3.48 1.21
CA SER A 242 17.85 2.13 1.74
C SER A 242 16.96 1.22 0.89
N THR A 243 15.89 1.78 0.31
CA THR A 243 15.00 1.13 -0.67
C THR A 243 15.53 1.24 -2.11
N TYR A 244 16.49 2.14 -2.37
CA TYR A 244 17.03 2.48 -3.69
C TYR A 244 16.05 3.16 -4.65
N THR A 245 14.94 3.72 -4.14
CA THR A 245 14.06 4.58 -4.95
C THR A 245 14.71 5.91 -5.35
N ASP A 246 15.81 6.29 -4.67
CA ASP A 246 16.62 7.46 -5.02
C ASP A 246 17.18 7.38 -6.45
N LYS A 247 17.44 6.17 -6.99
CA LYS A 247 17.82 5.95 -8.39
C LYS A 247 16.77 6.49 -9.36
N PHE A 248 15.49 6.23 -9.09
CA PHE A 248 14.38 6.77 -9.89
C PHE A 248 14.27 8.30 -9.71
N GLY A 249 14.31 8.77 -8.46
CA GLY A 249 14.17 10.21 -8.15
C GLY A 249 15.24 11.10 -8.78
N LYS A 250 16.48 10.59 -8.90
CA LYS A 250 17.58 11.29 -9.59
C LYS A 250 17.32 11.52 -11.08
N LYS A 251 16.59 10.62 -11.75
CA LYS A 251 16.30 10.70 -13.20
C LYS A 251 14.94 11.30 -13.51
N PHE A 252 13.95 11.11 -12.65
CA PHE A 252 12.56 11.47 -12.89
C PHE A 252 11.98 12.25 -11.71
N SER A 253 12.62 13.37 -11.37
CA SER A 253 12.28 14.18 -10.19
C SER A 253 10.84 14.69 -10.19
N ASN A 254 10.23 14.91 -11.37
CA ASN A 254 8.82 15.30 -11.50
C ASN A 254 7.82 14.15 -11.29
N ARG A 255 8.30 12.91 -11.16
CA ARG A 255 7.52 11.69 -10.92
C ARG A 255 7.93 10.96 -9.65
N PHE A 256 8.81 11.55 -8.84
CA PHE A 256 9.22 11.05 -7.54
C PHE A 256 8.72 11.98 -6.46
N PHE A 257 8.04 11.44 -5.45
CA PHE A 257 7.48 12.20 -4.34
C PHE A 257 8.01 11.65 -3.01
N GLU A 258 8.91 12.40 -2.38
CA GLU A 258 9.27 12.22 -0.98
C GLU A 258 8.05 12.53 -0.09
N ASN A 259 7.66 11.56 0.74
CA ASN A 259 6.55 11.71 1.67
C ASN A 259 7.03 11.86 3.11
N PHE A 260 8.34 11.85 3.36
CA PHE A 260 8.95 11.91 4.68
C PHE A 260 8.54 10.71 5.55
N ILE A 261 8.77 10.75 6.85
CA ILE A 261 8.40 9.67 7.77
C ILE A 261 6.87 9.70 8.03
N ALA A 262 6.10 9.31 7.01
CA ALA A 262 4.63 9.40 6.96
C ALA A 262 4.05 8.33 6.03
N GLU A 263 4.15 7.05 6.43
CA GLU A 263 3.72 5.93 5.59
C GLU A 263 2.21 5.93 5.31
N GLN A 264 1.39 6.46 6.24
CA GLN A 264 -0.06 6.57 6.05
C GLN A 264 -0.37 7.52 4.89
N ASN A 265 0.20 8.73 4.93
CA ASN A 265 0.06 9.67 3.82
C ASN A 265 0.68 9.12 2.53
N MET A 266 1.83 8.46 2.57
CA MET A 266 2.46 7.88 1.37
C MET A 266 1.51 6.90 0.65
N VAL A 267 0.88 5.98 1.37
CA VAL A 267 -0.06 5.01 0.78
C VAL A 267 -1.34 5.72 0.29
N GLY A 268 -1.87 6.69 1.04
CA GLY A 268 -3.02 7.48 0.60
C GLY A 268 -2.74 8.30 -0.66
N ALA A 269 -1.59 8.97 -0.73
CA ALA A 269 -1.15 9.72 -1.90
C ALA A 269 -0.91 8.81 -3.11
N ALA A 270 -0.35 7.61 -2.91
CA ALA A 270 -0.26 6.61 -3.95
C ALA A 270 -1.67 6.24 -4.49
N ALA A 271 -2.64 6.00 -3.62
CA ALA A 271 -4.01 5.73 -4.05
C ALA A 271 -4.63 6.89 -4.84
N GLY A 272 -4.37 8.15 -4.44
CA GLY A 272 -4.79 9.33 -5.18
C GLY A 272 -4.14 9.46 -6.56
N LEU A 273 -2.84 9.15 -6.68
CA LEU A 273 -2.15 9.10 -7.97
C LEU A 273 -2.71 7.98 -8.87
N ALA A 274 -3.04 6.82 -8.28
CA ALA A 274 -3.67 5.72 -9.00
C ALA A 274 -5.09 6.07 -9.49
N ALA A 275 -5.87 6.81 -8.71
CA ALA A 275 -7.16 7.36 -9.14
C ALA A 275 -7.03 8.29 -10.36
N CYS A 276 -5.89 8.96 -10.53
CA CYS A 276 -5.55 9.74 -11.72
C CYS A 276 -4.95 8.90 -12.87
N GLY A 277 -5.00 7.57 -12.79
CA GLY A 277 -4.50 6.66 -13.84
C GLY A 277 -2.98 6.43 -13.82
N LYS A 278 -2.27 6.84 -12.77
CA LYS A 278 -0.84 6.53 -12.62
C LYS A 278 -0.62 5.13 -12.07
N VAL A 279 0.62 4.64 -12.20
CA VAL A 279 1.07 3.36 -11.63
C VAL A 279 2.13 3.66 -10.57
N PRO A 280 1.70 3.97 -9.33
CA PRO A 280 2.59 4.36 -8.25
C PRO A 280 3.32 3.16 -7.65
N PHE A 281 4.63 3.30 -7.47
CA PHE A 281 5.48 2.44 -6.65
C PHE A 281 5.81 3.17 -5.35
N ALA A 282 5.15 2.81 -4.25
CA ALA A 282 5.41 3.35 -2.92
C ALA A 282 6.29 2.36 -2.13
N ALA A 283 7.43 2.83 -1.63
CA ALA A 283 8.42 1.98 -0.97
C ALA A 283 8.79 2.49 0.43
N THR A 284 8.94 1.56 1.36
CA THR A 284 9.51 1.79 2.69
C THR A 284 10.06 0.45 3.23
N PHE A 285 10.34 0.35 4.52
CA PHE A 285 10.66 -0.93 5.16
C PHE A 285 9.35 -1.70 5.37
N ALA A 286 9.37 -3.01 5.15
CA ALA A 286 8.18 -3.86 5.23
C ALA A 286 7.49 -3.75 6.59
N CYS A 287 8.26 -3.65 7.68
CA CYS A 287 7.73 -3.43 9.03
C CYS A 287 6.95 -2.11 9.15
N PHE A 288 7.37 -1.03 8.47
CA PHE A 288 6.71 0.28 8.58
C PHE A 288 5.44 0.38 7.76
N LEU A 289 5.21 -0.52 6.79
CA LEU A 289 3.89 -0.64 6.14
C LEU A 289 2.79 -1.02 7.15
N SER A 290 3.13 -1.60 8.31
CA SER A 290 2.17 -1.81 9.41
C SER A 290 1.55 -0.49 9.92
N ARG A 291 2.30 0.63 9.88
CA ARG A 291 1.80 1.97 10.22
C ARG A 291 0.68 2.41 9.29
N ALA A 292 0.68 1.92 8.05
CA ALA A 292 -0.28 2.26 7.00
C ALA A 292 -1.30 1.14 6.72
N TYR A 293 -1.46 0.16 7.60
CA TYR A 293 -2.28 -1.02 7.27
C TYR A 293 -3.74 -0.68 6.95
N ASP A 294 -4.35 0.27 7.67
CA ASP A 294 -5.72 0.68 7.35
C ASP A 294 -5.84 1.40 5.99
N PHE A 295 -4.80 2.13 5.57
CA PHE A 295 -4.72 2.72 4.22
C PHE A 295 -4.57 1.65 3.14
N ILE A 296 -3.76 0.62 3.40
CA ILE A 296 -3.59 -0.54 2.52
C ILE A 296 -4.92 -1.29 2.36
N ARG A 297 -5.63 -1.52 3.47
CA ARG A 297 -6.97 -2.14 3.48
C ARG A 297 -7.96 -1.33 2.67
N MET A 298 -8.01 -0.01 2.87
CA MET A 298 -8.93 0.86 2.12
C MET A 298 -8.57 0.98 0.64
N ALA A 299 -7.28 0.93 0.29
CA ALA A 299 -6.84 0.83 -1.10
C ALA A 299 -7.32 -0.47 -1.75
N ALA A 300 -7.29 -1.59 -1.02
CA ALA A 300 -7.79 -2.89 -1.49
C ALA A 300 -9.32 -2.89 -1.67
N VAL A 301 -10.06 -2.34 -0.70
CA VAL A 301 -11.51 -2.11 -0.81
C VAL A 301 -11.86 -1.28 -2.05
N SER A 302 -10.96 -0.36 -2.44
CA SER A 302 -11.12 0.51 -3.59
C SER A 302 -10.65 -0.10 -4.91
N GLY A 303 -10.05 -1.30 -4.90
CA GLY A 303 -9.44 -1.89 -6.09
C GLY A 303 -8.31 -1.03 -6.67
N SER A 304 -7.61 -0.27 -5.82
CA SER A 304 -6.62 0.71 -6.25
C SER A 304 -5.42 0.06 -6.95
N ASN A 305 -4.92 0.68 -8.03
CA ASN A 305 -3.80 0.16 -8.82
C ASN A 305 -2.43 0.60 -8.26
N ILE A 306 -2.15 0.31 -6.99
CA ILE A 306 -0.88 0.69 -6.33
C ILE A 306 0.11 -0.46 -6.22
N LYS A 307 1.40 -0.16 -6.29
CA LYS A 307 2.50 -1.12 -6.09
C LYS A 307 3.24 -0.76 -4.80
N LEU A 308 3.17 -1.62 -3.81
CA LEU A 308 3.85 -1.46 -2.52
C LEU A 308 5.13 -2.28 -2.53
N VAL A 309 6.24 -1.68 -2.12
CA VAL A 309 7.52 -2.39 -1.99
C VAL A 309 8.02 -2.29 -0.57
N GLY A 310 8.00 -3.42 0.13
CA GLY A 310 8.50 -3.55 1.50
C GLY A 310 9.92 -4.12 1.45
N THR A 311 10.89 -3.31 1.86
CA THR A 311 12.29 -3.74 1.98
C THR A 311 12.62 -4.19 3.41
N HIS A 312 13.85 -4.62 3.69
CA HIS A 312 14.29 -4.95 5.06
C HIS A 312 13.40 -6.00 5.72
N VAL A 313 13.17 -7.08 4.98
CA VAL A 313 12.27 -8.15 5.39
C VAL A 313 12.99 -9.18 6.25
N GLY A 314 12.29 -9.73 7.23
CA GLY A 314 12.76 -10.84 8.05
C GLY A 314 13.93 -10.52 8.98
N VAL A 315 14.46 -11.54 9.67
CA VAL A 315 15.60 -11.44 10.58
C VAL A 315 16.92 -11.25 9.84
N SER A 316 16.95 -11.60 8.56
CA SER A 316 18.13 -11.48 7.70
C SER A 316 18.60 -10.03 7.48
N ILE A 317 17.86 -9.02 7.96
CA ILE A 317 18.37 -7.65 7.99
C ILE A 317 19.60 -7.51 8.91
N GLY A 318 19.66 -8.30 9.99
CA GLY A 318 20.76 -8.31 10.95
C GLY A 318 20.61 -7.31 12.10
N GLU A 319 21.57 -6.40 12.17
CA GLU A 319 21.95 -5.72 13.40
C GLU A 319 20.93 -4.69 13.92
N ASP A 320 20.06 -4.17 13.06
CA ASP A 320 19.03 -3.19 13.43
C ASP A 320 18.00 -3.75 14.42
N GLY A 321 17.82 -5.08 14.44
CA GLY A 321 16.93 -5.75 15.39
C GLY A 321 15.45 -5.67 15.03
N PRO A 322 14.56 -6.16 15.92
CA PRO A 322 13.18 -6.50 15.59
C PRO A 322 12.29 -5.31 15.21
N SER A 323 12.66 -4.07 15.55
CA SER A 323 11.88 -2.88 15.15
C SER A 323 11.91 -2.59 13.64
N GLN A 324 12.88 -3.14 12.92
CA GLN A 324 13.05 -2.97 11.47
C GLN A 324 12.75 -4.25 10.68
N MET A 325 12.50 -5.37 11.36
CA MET A 325 12.27 -6.67 10.73
C MET A 325 10.82 -6.81 10.29
N GLY A 326 10.56 -6.79 8.98
CA GLY A 326 9.22 -7.14 8.46
C GLY A 326 8.96 -8.63 8.58
N LEU A 327 8.17 -9.06 9.58
CA LEU A 327 7.91 -10.48 9.89
C LEU A 327 6.43 -10.87 9.81
N GLU A 328 5.55 -9.91 9.56
CA GLU A 328 4.10 -10.05 9.43
C GLU A 328 3.58 -9.47 8.10
N ASP A 329 4.48 -9.01 7.23
CA ASP A 329 4.19 -8.27 6.02
C ASP A 329 3.46 -9.11 4.97
N ILE A 330 3.83 -10.40 4.83
CA ILE A 330 3.12 -11.33 3.94
C ILE A 330 1.69 -11.54 4.45
N ALA A 331 1.53 -11.76 5.76
CA ALA A 331 0.22 -11.98 6.37
C ALA A 331 -0.70 -10.77 6.19
N MET A 332 -0.17 -9.57 6.43
CA MET A 332 -0.89 -8.31 6.27
C MET A 332 -1.42 -8.12 4.84
N MET A 333 -0.59 -8.43 3.84
CA MET A 333 -0.93 -8.22 2.43
C MET A 333 -1.81 -9.34 1.86
N ALA A 334 -1.48 -10.60 2.15
CA ALA A 334 -2.21 -11.77 1.63
C ALA A 334 -3.62 -11.91 2.23
N ALA A 335 -3.87 -11.30 3.39
CA ALA A 335 -5.22 -11.24 3.98
C ALA A 335 -6.19 -10.38 3.15
N GLN A 336 -5.69 -9.47 2.31
CA GLN A 336 -6.51 -8.60 1.50
C GLN A 336 -6.94 -9.30 0.19
N PRO A 337 -8.23 -9.33 -0.15
CA PRO A 337 -8.69 -9.93 -1.41
C PRO A 337 -8.06 -9.25 -2.63
N ASN A 338 -7.72 -10.06 -3.64
CA ASN A 338 -7.17 -9.61 -4.94
C ASN A 338 -5.84 -8.84 -4.88
N VAL A 339 -5.15 -8.83 -3.74
CA VAL A 339 -3.79 -8.29 -3.63
C VAL A 339 -2.78 -9.36 -4.07
N THR A 340 -1.92 -9.00 -5.02
CA THR A 340 -0.80 -9.86 -5.43
C THR A 340 0.36 -9.69 -4.45
N VAL A 341 0.98 -10.79 -4.01
CA VAL A 341 2.11 -10.84 -3.08
C VAL A 341 3.26 -11.59 -3.73
N LEU A 342 4.36 -10.88 -4.00
CA LEU A 342 5.56 -11.38 -4.67
C LEU A 342 6.76 -11.31 -3.72
N TYR A 343 7.60 -12.35 -3.75
CA TYR A 343 8.86 -12.41 -3.00
C TYR A 343 10.00 -12.90 -3.89
N PRO A 344 10.61 -12.03 -4.72
CA PRO A 344 11.76 -12.39 -5.54
C PRO A 344 12.95 -12.87 -4.70
N SER A 345 13.71 -13.80 -5.28
CA SER A 345 14.85 -14.44 -4.61
C SER A 345 16.20 -13.85 -5.01
N ASP A 346 16.34 -13.30 -6.22
CA ASP A 346 17.59 -12.72 -6.72
C ASP A 346 17.39 -11.45 -7.57
N GLY A 347 18.47 -10.93 -8.14
CA GLY A 347 18.44 -9.70 -8.95
C GLY A 347 17.55 -9.81 -10.20
N ASN A 348 17.67 -10.90 -10.95
CA ASN A 348 16.92 -11.08 -12.21
C ASN A 348 15.43 -11.36 -11.96
N SER A 349 15.09 -12.18 -10.97
CA SER A 349 13.69 -12.39 -10.56
C SER A 349 13.06 -11.10 -10.05
N THR A 350 13.79 -10.26 -9.29
CA THR A 350 13.28 -8.95 -8.87
C THR A 350 12.98 -8.06 -10.07
N TYR A 351 13.92 -7.96 -11.02
CA TYR A 351 13.77 -7.10 -12.19
C TYR A 351 12.53 -7.43 -13.01
N HIS A 352 12.33 -8.71 -13.32
CA HIS A 352 11.18 -9.21 -14.08
C HIS A 352 9.86 -9.13 -13.31
N LEU A 353 9.87 -9.36 -12.00
CA LEU A 353 8.64 -9.25 -11.18
C LEU A 353 8.20 -7.79 -10.98
N ILE A 354 9.13 -6.82 -10.94
CA ILE A 354 8.77 -5.39 -10.96
C ILE A 354 8.15 -4.99 -12.29
N GLU A 355 8.68 -5.50 -13.41
CA GLU A 355 8.06 -5.32 -14.72
C GLU A 355 6.64 -5.94 -14.77
N ALA A 356 6.47 -7.16 -14.26
CA ALA A 356 5.15 -7.81 -14.18
C ALA A 356 4.19 -7.03 -13.27
N ALA A 357 4.66 -6.54 -12.12
CA ALA A 357 3.86 -5.74 -11.19
C ALA A 357 3.35 -4.43 -11.83
N ALA A 358 4.18 -3.78 -12.64
CA ALA A 358 3.82 -2.57 -13.36
C ALA A 358 2.74 -2.80 -14.43
N ARG A 359 2.71 -3.99 -15.04
CA ARG A 359 1.68 -4.38 -16.03
C ARG A 359 0.38 -4.89 -15.39
N HIS A 360 0.45 -5.36 -14.15
CA HIS A 360 -0.71 -5.86 -13.42
C HIS A 360 -1.65 -4.73 -13.04
N GLN A 361 -2.96 -4.90 -13.27
CA GLN A 361 -4.00 -3.99 -12.77
C GLN A 361 -4.46 -4.42 -11.38
N GLY A 362 -4.43 -3.51 -10.42
CA GLY A 362 -4.75 -3.77 -9.02
C GLY A 362 -3.51 -3.74 -8.11
N MET A 363 -3.69 -4.09 -6.85
CA MET A 363 -2.64 -3.97 -5.85
C MET A 363 -1.59 -5.07 -5.98
N VAL A 364 -0.32 -4.68 -5.92
CA VAL A 364 0.81 -5.62 -5.83
C VAL A 364 1.71 -5.22 -4.67
N TYR A 365 2.05 -6.19 -3.81
CA TYR A 365 3.11 -6.09 -2.83
C TYR A 365 4.33 -6.88 -3.29
N VAL A 366 5.51 -6.26 -3.24
CA VAL A 366 6.80 -6.90 -3.51
C VAL A 366 7.67 -6.83 -2.26
N ARG A 367 8.06 -8.01 -1.78
CA ARG A 367 8.93 -8.21 -0.62
C ARG A 367 10.40 -8.25 -1.06
N ALA A 368 11.26 -7.39 -0.50
CA ALA A 368 12.67 -7.28 -0.89
C ALA A 368 13.65 -7.33 0.30
N GLY A 369 14.69 -8.14 0.17
CA GLY A 369 15.70 -8.44 1.20
C GLY A 369 16.87 -7.45 1.22
N ARG A 370 17.48 -7.32 2.40
CA ARG A 370 18.69 -6.52 2.64
C ARG A 370 19.99 -7.23 2.23
N PRO A 371 20.19 -8.53 2.53
CA PRO A 371 21.41 -9.25 2.16
C PRO A 371 21.60 -9.35 0.65
N LYS A 372 22.86 -9.42 0.23
CA LYS A 372 23.21 -9.79 -1.14
C LYS A 372 23.19 -11.30 -1.29
N ASN A 373 22.48 -11.78 -2.30
CA ASN A 373 22.43 -13.19 -2.65
C ASN A 373 23.02 -13.40 -4.05
N PRO A 374 23.50 -14.61 -4.38
CA PRO A 374 23.95 -14.92 -5.73
C PRO A 374 22.77 -14.87 -6.71
N VAL A 375 23.01 -14.32 -7.90
CA VAL A 375 22.09 -14.38 -9.03
C VAL A 375 22.13 -15.79 -9.60
N ILE A 376 20.99 -16.45 -9.62
CA ILE A 376 20.83 -17.86 -10.02
C ILE A 376 20.05 -18.01 -11.32
N TYR A 377 19.29 -17.00 -11.70
CA TYR A 377 18.54 -16.97 -12.96
C TYR A 377 19.29 -16.18 -14.03
N GLY A 378 19.20 -16.63 -15.28
CA GLY A 378 19.70 -15.86 -16.43
C GLY A 378 18.85 -14.62 -16.70
N ALA A 379 19.42 -13.63 -17.41
CA ALA A 379 18.70 -12.39 -17.73
C ALA A 379 17.43 -12.60 -18.58
N ASP A 380 17.39 -13.68 -19.37
CA ASP A 380 16.24 -14.04 -20.22
C ASP A 380 15.20 -14.93 -19.53
N GLU A 381 15.44 -15.33 -18.27
CA GLU A 381 14.49 -16.13 -17.51
C GLU A 381 13.16 -15.36 -17.35
N ARG A 382 12.04 -16.07 -17.43
CA ARG A 382 10.70 -15.45 -17.40
C ARG A 382 10.00 -15.74 -16.08
N PHE A 383 9.38 -14.70 -15.53
CA PHE A 383 8.61 -14.76 -14.30
C PHE A 383 7.20 -14.24 -14.57
N HIS A 384 6.18 -14.92 -14.06
CA HIS A 384 4.79 -14.48 -14.17
C HIS A 384 4.13 -14.54 -12.81
N ILE A 385 3.18 -13.63 -12.57
CA ILE A 385 2.37 -13.65 -11.35
C ILE A 385 1.62 -15.00 -11.29
N GLY A 386 1.60 -15.63 -10.13
CA GLY A 386 1.02 -16.95 -9.92
C GLY A 386 1.95 -18.13 -10.23
N GLY A 387 3.22 -17.90 -10.56
CA GLY A 387 4.19 -18.95 -10.87
C GLY A 387 5.17 -19.26 -9.73
N SER A 388 5.94 -20.34 -9.93
CA SER A 388 7.06 -20.76 -9.10
C SER A 388 8.20 -21.32 -9.99
N LYS A 389 9.35 -21.68 -9.41
CA LYS A 389 10.44 -22.38 -10.13
C LYS A 389 10.89 -23.62 -9.37
N VAL A 390 10.95 -24.77 -10.04
CA VAL A 390 11.56 -25.99 -9.51
C VAL A 390 13.06 -25.96 -9.84
N LEU A 391 13.91 -25.75 -8.84
CA LEU A 391 15.35 -25.56 -9.03
C LEU A 391 16.16 -26.85 -8.91
N ARG A 392 15.64 -27.84 -8.18
CA ARG A 392 16.26 -29.15 -7.98
C ARG A 392 15.16 -30.19 -8.00
N GLN A 393 15.33 -31.25 -8.78
CA GLN A 393 14.38 -32.36 -8.83
C GLN A 393 15.04 -33.65 -9.31
N SER A 394 14.51 -34.78 -8.87
CA SER A 394 14.85 -36.13 -9.34
C SER A 394 13.65 -37.07 -9.17
N ALA A 395 13.72 -38.27 -9.76
CA ALA A 395 12.70 -39.30 -9.56
C ALA A 395 12.76 -39.95 -8.16
N ALA A 396 13.84 -39.74 -7.40
CA ALA A 396 14.04 -40.31 -6.08
C ALA A 396 13.63 -39.38 -4.94
N ASP A 397 13.14 -38.16 -5.25
CA ASP A 397 12.85 -37.14 -4.24
C ASP A 397 11.81 -37.65 -3.22
N VAL A 398 12.15 -37.61 -1.94
CA VAL A 398 11.26 -38.09 -0.85
C VAL A 398 10.54 -36.96 -0.12
N LEU A 399 10.91 -35.70 -0.38
CA LEU A 399 10.32 -34.51 0.22
C LEU A 399 10.52 -33.29 -0.70
N THR A 400 9.54 -32.39 -0.76
CA THR A 400 9.64 -31.09 -1.44
C THR A 400 9.91 -29.97 -0.42
N ILE A 401 11.00 -29.23 -0.61
CA ILE A 401 11.31 -28.00 0.14
C ILE A 401 10.80 -26.80 -0.67
N VAL A 402 10.02 -25.93 -0.03
CA VAL A 402 9.45 -24.72 -0.62
C VAL A 402 9.95 -23.50 0.15
N ALA A 403 10.62 -22.58 -0.52
CA ALA A 403 11.22 -21.39 0.07
C ALA A 403 11.17 -20.21 -0.91
N ALA A 404 11.50 -19.01 -0.43
CA ALA A 404 11.57 -17.80 -1.25
C ALA A 404 12.51 -16.78 -0.60
N GLY A 405 13.07 -15.86 -1.39
CA GLY A 405 13.99 -14.85 -0.87
C GLY A 405 15.26 -15.47 -0.28
N VAL A 406 15.63 -15.02 0.91
CA VAL A 406 16.86 -15.47 1.58
C VAL A 406 16.83 -16.96 1.92
N THR A 407 15.67 -17.51 2.30
CA THR A 407 15.57 -18.93 2.69
C THR A 407 15.68 -19.87 1.52
N LEU A 408 15.54 -19.39 0.28
CA LEU A 408 15.80 -20.20 -0.91
C LEU A 408 17.27 -20.64 -0.96
N PHE A 409 18.19 -19.73 -0.66
CA PHE A 409 19.63 -20.04 -0.68
C PHE A 409 20.01 -20.99 0.45
N GLU A 410 19.35 -20.88 1.60
CA GLU A 410 19.48 -21.85 2.69
C GLU A 410 18.93 -23.24 2.29
N ALA A 411 17.81 -23.29 1.57
CA ALA A 411 17.26 -24.53 1.03
C ALA A 411 18.19 -25.17 -0.02
N LEU A 412 18.85 -24.39 -0.87
CA LEU A 412 19.83 -24.89 -1.84
C LEU A 412 21.08 -25.45 -1.13
N LYS A 413 21.59 -24.77 -0.10
CA LYS A 413 22.68 -25.30 0.76
C LYS A 413 22.27 -26.60 1.44
N ALA A 414 21.06 -26.67 1.97
CA ALA A 414 20.53 -27.88 2.60
C ALA A 414 20.36 -29.03 1.60
N TYR A 415 19.92 -28.75 0.37
CA TYR A 415 19.83 -29.75 -0.71
C TYR A 415 21.17 -30.43 -0.96
N ASP A 416 22.27 -29.66 -1.07
CA ASP A 416 23.60 -30.23 -1.32
C ASP A 416 24.06 -31.14 -0.15
N GLN A 417 23.78 -30.74 1.09
CA GLN A 417 24.09 -31.55 2.29
C GLN A 417 23.24 -32.83 2.38
N LEU A 418 21.94 -32.74 2.05
CA LEU A 418 21.03 -33.89 2.04
C LEU A 418 21.39 -34.89 0.95
N LYS A 419 21.74 -34.39 -0.25
CA LYS A 419 22.22 -35.20 -1.35
C LYS A 419 23.50 -35.95 -0.98
N ALA A 420 24.46 -35.28 -0.34
CA ALA A 420 25.68 -35.93 0.18
C ALA A 420 25.38 -37.00 1.24
N ALA A 421 24.30 -36.84 2.00
CA ALA A 421 23.79 -37.82 2.96
C ALA A 421 22.88 -38.91 2.35
N GLY A 422 22.73 -38.95 1.02
CA GLY A 422 21.91 -39.94 0.31
C GLY A 422 20.39 -39.70 0.38
N ILE A 423 19.95 -38.50 0.79
CA ILE A 423 18.54 -38.11 0.85
C ILE A 423 18.23 -37.20 -0.34
N ALA A 424 17.43 -37.69 -1.28
CA ALA A 424 16.98 -36.90 -2.43
C ALA A 424 15.78 -36.01 -2.05
N VAL A 425 15.88 -34.71 -2.32
CA VAL A 425 14.79 -33.75 -2.09
C VAL A 425 14.63 -32.82 -3.29
N ARG A 426 13.42 -32.29 -3.44
CA ARG A 426 13.09 -31.25 -4.42
C ARG A 426 13.19 -29.87 -3.78
N VAL A 427 13.56 -28.84 -4.54
CA VAL A 427 13.57 -27.44 -4.06
C VAL A 427 12.77 -26.56 -5.02
N ILE A 428 11.83 -25.80 -4.46
CA ILE A 428 10.97 -24.84 -5.16
C ILE A 428 11.23 -23.43 -4.64
N ASP A 429 11.46 -22.51 -5.57
CA ASP A 429 11.40 -21.05 -5.36
C ASP A 429 9.97 -20.56 -5.57
N LEU A 430 9.26 -20.26 -4.48
CA LEU A 430 7.88 -19.80 -4.49
C LEU A 430 7.82 -18.27 -4.48
N TYR A 431 8.27 -17.67 -5.59
CA TYR A 431 8.33 -16.21 -5.72
C TYR A 431 6.96 -15.52 -5.79
N SER A 432 5.88 -16.25 -6.09
CA SER A 432 4.50 -15.74 -6.06
C SER A 432 3.72 -16.43 -4.94
N ILE A 433 3.46 -15.68 -3.86
CA ILE A 433 2.77 -16.20 -2.66
C ILE A 433 1.25 -16.07 -2.82
N ALA A 434 0.78 -15.00 -3.44
CA ALA A 434 -0.62 -14.79 -3.80
C ALA A 434 -0.68 -14.04 -5.14
N PRO A 435 -1.37 -14.55 -6.18
CA PRO A 435 -1.83 -15.93 -6.32
C PRO A 435 -0.65 -16.91 -6.26
N ILE A 436 -0.93 -18.13 -5.82
CA ILE A 436 0.07 -19.18 -5.62
C ILE A 436 0.05 -20.19 -6.77
N ASP A 437 1.22 -20.72 -7.14
CA ASP A 437 1.36 -21.78 -8.15
C ASP A 437 0.88 -23.13 -7.61
N ARG A 438 -0.44 -23.29 -7.53
CA ARG A 438 -1.07 -24.48 -6.98
C ARG A 438 -0.67 -25.74 -7.74
N THR A 439 -0.57 -25.66 -9.07
CA THR A 439 -0.27 -26.81 -9.93
C THR A 439 1.10 -27.39 -9.61
N THR A 440 2.14 -26.57 -9.61
CA THR A 440 3.51 -27.04 -9.33
C THR A 440 3.66 -27.58 -7.91
N LEU A 441 3.03 -26.94 -6.92
CA LEU A 441 3.04 -27.40 -5.53
C LEU A 441 2.37 -28.76 -5.37
N MET A 442 1.24 -28.96 -6.07
CA MET A 442 0.49 -30.21 -6.05
C MET A 442 1.26 -31.36 -6.68
N GLU A 443 1.78 -31.15 -7.89
CA GLU A 443 2.57 -32.16 -8.62
C GLU A 443 3.84 -32.52 -7.85
N SER A 444 4.52 -31.52 -7.27
CA SER A 444 5.73 -31.75 -6.48
C SER A 444 5.42 -32.50 -5.18
N GLY A 445 4.37 -32.10 -4.45
CA GLY A 445 3.93 -32.83 -3.26
C GLY A 445 3.59 -34.29 -3.55
N GLN A 446 2.88 -34.56 -4.65
CA GLN A 446 2.57 -35.94 -5.08
C GLN A 446 3.83 -36.74 -5.44
N ALA A 447 4.78 -36.12 -6.15
CA ALA A 447 6.05 -36.75 -6.52
C ALA A 447 6.94 -37.04 -5.30
N THR A 448 6.78 -36.30 -4.20
CA THR A 448 7.65 -36.40 -3.02
C THR A 448 6.92 -36.96 -1.80
N GLN A 449 6.22 -38.09 -1.99
CA GLN A 449 5.57 -38.85 -0.92
C GLN A 449 4.58 -38.04 -0.07
N ARG A 450 3.99 -36.97 -0.64
CA ARG A 450 3.09 -36.04 0.04
C ARG A 450 3.72 -35.28 1.21
N ARG A 451 5.04 -35.16 1.23
CA ARG A 451 5.81 -34.45 2.27
C ARG A 451 6.30 -33.12 1.71
N ILE A 452 5.88 -32.02 2.33
CA ILE A 452 6.31 -30.67 1.98
C ILE A 452 6.90 -30.01 3.23
N LEU A 453 8.08 -29.42 3.10
CA LEU A 453 8.70 -28.55 4.10
C LEU A 453 8.74 -27.13 3.56
N THR A 454 8.12 -26.21 4.27
CA THR A 454 8.17 -24.77 3.96
C THR A 454 9.19 -24.09 4.86
N VAL A 455 9.95 -23.13 4.32
CA VAL A 455 10.99 -22.40 5.04
C VAL A 455 10.88 -20.91 4.73
N GLU A 456 10.61 -20.09 5.74
CA GLU A 456 10.35 -18.66 5.55
C GLU A 456 11.00 -17.78 6.61
N ASP A 457 11.59 -16.67 6.17
CA ASP A 457 12.05 -15.57 7.04
C ASP A 457 10.89 -14.61 7.33
N HIS A 458 9.90 -15.12 8.05
CA HIS A 458 8.63 -14.49 8.41
C HIS A 458 8.05 -15.22 9.64
N TYR A 459 7.12 -14.61 10.37
CA TYR A 459 6.41 -15.30 11.44
C TYR A 459 5.62 -16.48 10.92
N ALA A 460 5.43 -17.48 11.77
CA ALA A 460 4.74 -18.71 11.41
C ALA A 460 3.25 -18.54 11.04
N HIS A 461 2.61 -17.38 11.20
CA HIS A 461 1.19 -17.18 10.89
C HIS A 461 1.00 -16.25 9.68
N GLY A 462 0.16 -16.67 8.74
CA GLY A 462 -0.23 -15.90 7.55
C GLY A 462 0.85 -15.77 6.46
N GLY A 463 2.02 -16.39 6.65
CA GLY A 463 3.15 -16.35 5.73
C GLY A 463 3.09 -17.40 4.60
N LEU A 464 4.25 -17.64 3.99
CA LEU A 464 4.45 -18.60 2.88
C LEU A 464 3.94 -19.99 3.24
N GLY A 465 4.22 -20.48 4.45
CA GLY A 465 3.82 -21.83 4.85
C GLY A 465 2.32 -22.00 5.00
N ASP A 466 1.59 -20.95 5.40
CA ASP A 466 0.11 -20.99 5.42
C ASP A 466 -0.49 -20.88 4.01
N ALA A 467 0.14 -20.09 3.12
CA ALA A 467 -0.27 -20.03 1.73
C ALA A 467 -0.12 -21.40 1.03
N VAL A 468 1.01 -22.09 1.25
CA VAL A 468 1.23 -23.45 0.75
C VAL A 468 0.24 -24.43 1.36
N LEU A 469 0.05 -24.42 2.69
CA LEU A 469 -0.90 -25.28 3.39
C LEU A 469 -2.31 -25.13 2.81
N ASN A 470 -2.77 -23.90 2.60
CA ASN A 470 -4.07 -23.62 2.00
C ASN A 470 -4.18 -24.21 0.58
N ALA A 471 -3.16 -23.97 -0.26
CA ALA A 471 -3.13 -24.43 -1.64
C ALA A 471 -3.26 -25.96 -1.78
N VAL A 472 -2.66 -26.73 -0.86
CA VAL A 472 -2.61 -28.19 -0.91
C VAL A 472 -3.59 -28.90 0.04
N SER A 473 -4.39 -28.14 0.80
CA SER A 473 -5.23 -28.63 1.90
C SER A 473 -6.19 -29.76 1.51
N THR A 474 -6.68 -29.77 0.27
CA THR A 474 -7.66 -30.77 -0.20
C THR A 474 -7.06 -32.15 -0.51
N GLU A 475 -5.74 -32.31 -0.46
CA GLU A 475 -5.03 -33.43 -1.10
C GLU A 475 -4.22 -34.30 -0.12
N ARG A 476 -4.50 -34.15 1.19
CA ARG A 476 -3.85 -34.90 2.27
C ARG A 476 -2.32 -34.79 2.23
N MET A 477 -1.80 -33.63 1.82
CA MET A 477 -0.37 -33.31 1.91
C MET A 477 0.01 -33.05 3.37
N CYS A 478 1.17 -33.55 3.80
CA CYS A 478 1.75 -33.23 5.09
C CYS A 478 2.70 -32.04 4.91
N VAL A 479 2.29 -30.88 5.41
CA VAL A 479 3.07 -29.64 5.32
C VAL A 479 3.71 -29.36 6.68
N HIS A 480 5.02 -29.28 6.71
CA HIS A 480 5.84 -28.86 7.85
C HIS A 480 6.33 -27.44 7.64
N LYS A 481 6.46 -26.65 8.71
CA LYS A 481 6.81 -25.22 8.65
C LYS A 481 8.02 -24.90 9.52
N LEU A 482 9.08 -24.40 8.88
CA LEU A 482 10.18 -23.67 9.52
C LEU A 482 9.96 -22.17 9.28
N ALA A 483 9.82 -21.44 10.36
CA ALA A 483 9.49 -20.02 10.38
C ALA A 483 9.97 -19.42 11.71
N VAL A 484 10.05 -18.10 11.78
CA VAL A 484 10.34 -17.38 13.02
C VAL A 484 9.14 -17.51 13.97
N ARG A 485 9.39 -17.83 15.24
CA ARG A 485 8.32 -18.16 16.23
C ARG A 485 8.30 -17.28 17.47
N GLU A 486 9.29 -16.41 17.62
CA GLU A 486 9.42 -15.48 18.74
C GLU A 486 9.93 -14.13 18.24
N ILE A 487 9.80 -13.10 19.07
CA ILE A 487 10.30 -11.76 18.74
C ILE A 487 11.83 -11.82 18.65
N PRO A 488 12.43 -11.44 17.51
CA PRO A 488 13.87 -11.55 17.35
C PRO A 488 14.71 -10.54 18.15
N HIS A 489 16.03 -10.65 18.06
CA HIS A 489 17.00 -9.68 18.58
C HIS A 489 18.04 -9.29 17.50
N SER A 490 18.86 -8.27 17.79
CA SER A 490 19.97 -7.87 16.93
C SER A 490 21.07 -8.93 16.86
N GLY A 491 21.66 -9.10 15.68
CA GLY A 491 22.78 -10.02 15.45
C GLY A 491 23.21 -9.98 14.00
N LYS A 492 24.23 -10.76 13.62
CA LYS A 492 24.60 -10.85 12.20
C LYS A 492 23.53 -11.64 11.43
N PRO A 493 23.23 -11.29 10.16
CA PRO A 493 22.21 -11.97 9.37
C PRO A 493 22.26 -13.50 9.41
N ASP A 494 23.44 -14.09 9.14
CA ASP A 494 23.61 -15.55 9.10
C ASP A 494 23.44 -16.20 10.49
N GLU A 495 23.86 -15.50 11.55
CA GLU A 495 23.70 -15.96 12.93
C GLU A 495 22.21 -15.98 13.32
N LEU A 496 21.43 -14.97 12.92
CA LEU A 496 19.99 -14.91 13.19
C LEU A 496 19.21 -15.95 12.39
N ILE A 497 19.53 -16.15 11.11
CA ILE A 497 18.91 -17.17 10.27
C ILE A 497 19.07 -18.57 10.88
N ASP A 498 20.25 -18.91 11.39
CA ASP A 498 20.49 -20.19 12.07
C ASP A 498 19.81 -20.24 13.45
N HIS A 499 19.90 -19.16 14.24
CA HIS A 499 19.32 -19.07 15.57
C HIS A 499 17.79 -19.27 15.56
N TYR A 500 17.08 -18.63 14.63
CA TYR A 500 15.63 -18.74 14.50
C TYR A 500 15.16 -19.97 13.72
N GLY A 501 16.05 -20.92 13.44
CA GLY A 501 15.68 -22.24 12.94
C GLY A 501 15.27 -22.29 11.47
N ILE A 502 15.72 -21.33 10.66
CA ILE A 502 15.38 -21.20 9.23
C ILE A 502 16.60 -21.30 8.31
N GLY A 503 17.79 -21.54 8.88
CA GLY A 503 19.03 -21.79 8.14
C GLY A 503 19.18 -23.24 7.66
N ALA A 504 20.18 -23.46 6.80
CA ALA A 504 20.43 -24.77 6.17
C ALA A 504 20.54 -25.93 7.19
N ARG A 505 21.15 -25.71 8.36
CA ARG A 505 21.26 -26.71 9.43
C ARG A 505 19.88 -27.19 9.88
N SER A 506 18.99 -26.28 10.21
CA SER A 506 17.62 -26.58 10.66
C SER A 506 16.78 -27.25 9.58
N ILE A 507 16.98 -26.86 8.31
CA ILE A 507 16.33 -27.52 7.16
C ILE A 507 16.78 -28.99 7.08
N VAL A 508 18.09 -29.26 7.15
CA VAL A 508 18.62 -30.63 7.11
C VAL A 508 18.11 -31.48 8.28
N GLU A 509 18.12 -30.93 9.50
CA GLU A 509 17.59 -31.59 10.70
C GLU A 509 16.10 -31.92 10.55
N ALA A 510 15.29 -30.97 10.06
CA ALA A 510 13.86 -31.17 9.83
C ALA A 510 13.59 -32.23 8.77
N VAL A 511 14.29 -32.19 7.62
CA VAL A 511 14.12 -33.22 6.57
C VAL A 511 14.47 -34.60 7.09
N LYS A 512 15.59 -34.76 7.81
CA LYS A 512 15.96 -36.04 8.41
C LYS A 512 14.94 -36.53 9.44
N ALA A 513 14.29 -35.64 10.17
CA ALA A 513 13.24 -36.00 11.11
C ALA A 513 11.93 -36.43 10.41
N ILE A 514 11.57 -35.80 9.29
CA ILE A 514 10.34 -36.10 8.53
C ILE A 514 10.45 -37.40 7.73
N VAL A 515 11.67 -37.73 7.24
CA VAL A 515 11.90 -38.89 6.37
C VAL A 515 12.06 -40.20 7.16
N LYS A 516 12.48 -40.12 8.44
CA LYS A 516 12.48 -41.26 9.37
C LYS A 516 11.07 -41.77 9.60
#